data_AF-A0A9J7M1H5-F1
#
_entry.id   AF-A0A9J7M1H5-F1
#
_cell.length_a   1.000
_cell.length_b   1.000
_cell.length_c   1.000
_cell.angle_alpha   90.00
_cell.angle_beta   90.00
_cell.angle_gamma   90.00
#
_symmetry.space_group_name_H-M   'P 1'
#
loop_
_entity.id
_entity.type
_entity.pdbx_description
1 polymer ?
#
loop_
_entity_poly.entity_id
_entity_poly.type
_entity_poly.pdbx_seq_one_letter_code
_entity_poly.pdbx_strand_id
1 'polypeptide(L)'
;MAPFLLLFVALATASPMKRQTGGLDADGDGLITYAEVSICMSLHEVLVALDRDGDGFIYLPQIIELWGTGDKFYELNTDGDDHLTFREIENGMTLQDFYEQFDFNGDGSLDVAEAYQMNYIYDTIYSPAADNPLDSNGDGKISRLEIASHMNYDEVLTALDVDGNQELTAEELNVLMGAATDQFMDDQDNNDDGMVDFQEAHSHRMNLGRIFHRLDFDNSNYLENGEESGFYVVWDAILLAGGGTNPNEN
;
A
#
# COMPACT_ATOMS: atom_id res chain seq x y z
N MET A 1 9.96 55.05 -47.39
CA MET A 1 9.58 53.62 -47.34
C MET A 1 10.62 52.92 -46.48
N ALA A 2 10.29 52.70 -45.20
CA ALA A 2 11.18 52.01 -44.26
C ALA A 2 10.62 50.59 -44.03
N PRO A 3 11.47 49.54 -44.02
CA PRO A 3 10.99 48.18 -43.83
C PRO A 3 10.73 47.88 -42.35
N PHE A 4 9.60 47.26 -42.08
CA PHE A 4 9.26 46.63 -40.80
C PHE A 4 10.11 45.36 -40.63
N LEU A 5 10.85 45.26 -39.52
CA LEU A 5 11.47 44.03 -39.04
C LEU A 5 10.63 43.53 -37.86
N LEU A 6 9.99 42.38 -38.06
CA LEU A 6 9.19 41.65 -37.08
C LEU A 6 10.10 41.08 -35.98
N LEU A 7 10.01 41.65 -34.78
CA LEU A 7 10.56 41.06 -33.56
C LEU A 7 9.60 39.96 -33.09
N PHE A 8 9.95 38.69 -33.30
CA PHE A 8 9.28 37.59 -32.63
C PHE A 8 9.72 37.57 -31.16
N VAL A 9 8.93 38.19 -30.29
CA VAL A 9 8.97 37.91 -28.86
C VAL A 9 8.32 36.54 -28.69
N ALA A 10 9.14 35.51 -28.47
CA ALA A 10 8.65 34.24 -27.97
C ALA A 10 8.15 34.48 -26.54
N LEU A 11 6.86 34.76 -26.43
CA LEU A 11 6.15 34.73 -25.16
C LEU A 11 6.08 33.26 -24.77
N ALA A 12 7.00 32.81 -23.92
CA ALA A 12 6.84 31.55 -23.21
C ALA A 12 5.60 31.73 -22.31
N THR A 13 4.44 31.38 -22.84
CA THR A 13 3.23 31.23 -22.05
C THR A 13 3.47 30.01 -21.18
N ALA A 14 4.02 30.22 -19.99
CA ALA A 14 3.84 29.31 -18.89
C ALA A 14 2.32 29.20 -18.71
N SER A 15 1.75 28.13 -19.27
CA SER A 15 0.39 27.73 -18.96
C SER A 15 0.35 27.53 -17.45
N PRO A 16 -0.59 28.14 -16.71
CA PRO A 16 -0.88 27.66 -15.38
C PRO A 16 -1.59 26.32 -15.58
N MET A 17 -0.81 25.24 -15.68
CA MET A 17 -1.34 23.92 -15.41
C MET A 17 -1.69 23.96 -13.94
N LYS A 18 -2.98 24.07 -13.70
CA LYS A 18 -3.59 23.79 -12.41
C LYS A 18 -3.37 22.29 -12.15
N ARG A 19 -2.17 21.90 -11.71
CA ARG A 19 -1.94 20.60 -11.06
C ARG A 19 -2.83 20.62 -9.83
N GLN A 20 -3.64 19.60 -9.62
CA GLN A 20 -4.40 19.44 -8.39
C GLN A 20 -3.38 19.41 -7.24
N THR A 21 -3.22 20.53 -6.54
CA THR A 21 -2.56 20.60 -5.24
C THR A 21 -3.58 20.08 -4.23
N GLY A 22 -3.49 18.81 -3.89
CA GLY A 22 -4.35 18.19 -2.88
C GLY A 22 -3.65 16.93 -2.39
N GLY A 23 -3.17 16.96 -1.16
CA GLY A 23 -2.36 15.88 -0.59
C GLY A 23 -1.19 16.41 0.23
N LEU A 24 -0.25 15.50 0.49
CA LEU A 24 1.01 15.75 1.20
C LEU A 24 2.00 16.59 0.35
N ASP A 25 1.98 16.46 -0.98
CA ASP A 25 2.77 17.27 -1.94
C ASP A 25 2.12 18.65 -2.11
N ALA A 26 2.50 19.58 -1.23
CA ALA A 26 1.84 20.86 -1.11
C ALA A 26 2.27 21.85 -2.21
N ASP A 27 3.53 21.76 -2.66
CA ASP A 27 4.06 22.63 -3.71
C ASP A 27 3.97 22.06 -5.12
N GLY A 28 3.64 20.77 -5.24
CA GLY A 28 3.31 20.08 -6.48
C GLY A 28 4.53 19.73 -7.31
N ASP A 29 5.72 19.65 -6.72
CA ASP A 29 6.96 19.33 -7.42
C ASP A 29 7.13 17.81 -7.67
N GLY A 30 6.31 16.99 -7.03
CA GLY A 30 6.31 15.53 -7.16
C GLY A 30 7.27 14.81 -6.21
N LEU A 31 7.85 15.53 -5.24
CA LEU A 31 8.63 15.01 -4.14
C LEU A 31 7.93 15.36 -2.83
N ILE A 32 8.00 14.48 -1.84
CA ILE A 32 7.52 14.79 -0.49
C ILE A 32 8.70 15.15 0.38
N THR A 33 8.65 16.31 1.02
CA THR A 33 9.66 16.75 1.98
C THR A 33 9.16 16.61 3.41
N TYR A 34 10.07 16.45 4.38
CA TYR A 34 9.71 16.48 5.80
C TYR A 34 8.98 17.78 6.20
N ALA A 35 9.29 18.90 5.53
CA ALA A 35 8.63 20.18 5.79
C ALA A 35 7.12 20.08 5.48
N GLU A 36 6.74 19.41 4.41
CA GLU A 36 5.34 19.22 4.05
C GLU A 36 4.65 18.23 5.00
N VAL A 37 5.33 17.14 5.34
CA VAL A 37 4.83 16.14 6.30
C VAL A 37 4.55 16.75 7.66
N SER A 38 5.53 17.46 8.23
CA SER A 38 5.43 18.04 9.58
C SER A 38 4.42 19.19 9.70
N ILE A 39 4.01 19.79 8.59
CA ILE A 39 2.90 20.75 8.55
C ILE A 39 1.56 20.02 8.65
N CYS A 40 1.48 18.83 8.04
CA CYS A 40 0.24 18.11 7.87
C CYS A 40 -0.07 17.16 9.03
N MET A 41 0.91 16.56 9.69
CA MET A 41 0.62 15.52 10.68
C MET A 41 1.65 15.49 11.80
N SER A 42 1.25 14.86 12.91
CA SER A 42 2.12 14.50 14.02
C SER A 42 2.40 13.00 14.04
N LEU A 43 3.49 12.59 14.70
CA LEU A 43 3.78 11.15 14.89
C LEU A 43 2.61 10.43 15.56
N HIS A 44 1.91 11.06 16.49
CA HIS A 44 0.75 10.46 17.15
C HIS A 44 -0.38 10.14 16.16
N GLU A 45 -0.71 11.07 15.26
CA GLU A 45 -1.74 10.85 14.23
C GLU A 45 -1.34 9.75 13.25
N VAL A 46 -0.04 9.69 12.90
CA VAL A 46 0.53 8.60 12.10
C VAL A 46 0.32 7.25 12.78
N LEU A 47 0.61 7.14 14.08
CA LEU A 47 0.44 5.89 14.83
C LEU A 47 -1.02 5.48 14.93
N VAL A 48 -1.93 6.42 15.17
CA VAL A 48 -3.37 6.17 15.14
C VAL A 48 -3.83 5.65 13.78
N ALA A 49 -3.29 6.19 12.67
CA ALA A 49 -3.61 5.71 11.33
C ALA A 49 -3.05 4.29 11.04
N LEU A 50 -1.96 3.90 11.69
CA LEU A 50 -1.36 2.56 11.56
C LEU A 50 -2.04 1.51 12.46
N ASP A 51 -2.60 1.92 13.60
CA ASP A 51 -3.36 1.10 14.55
C ASP A 51 -4.81 0.89 14.09
N ARG A 52 -4.98 0.00 13.13
CA ARG A 52 -6.25 -0.17 12.39
C ARG A 52 -7.33 -0.88 13.16
N ASP A 53 -6.94 -1.89 13.95
CA ASP A 53 -7.86 -2.59 14.84
C ASP A 53 -8.13 -1.80 16.13
N GLY A 54 -7.39 -0.71 16.35
CA GLY A 54 -7.63 0.25 17.43
C GLY A 54 -7.34 -0.36 18.80
N ASP A 55 -6.45 -1.35 18.85
CA ASP A 55 -6.09 -2.04 20.07
C ASP A 55 -4.97 -1.31 20.83
N GLY A 56 -4.36 -0.30 20.20
CA GLY A 56 -3.32 0.55 20.75
C GLY A 56 -1.90 0.00 20.59
N PHE A 57 -1.73 -1.06 19.79
CA PHE A 57 -0.50 -1.80 19.65
C PHE A 57 -0.05 -1.92 18.19
N ILE A 58 1.27 -1.91 17.99
CA ILE A 58 1.88 -2.17 16.68
C ILE A 58 2.78 -3.41 16.80
N TYR A 59 2.48 -4.44 16.01
CA TYR A 59 3.16 -5.73 16.01
C TYR A 59 4.30 -5.80 14.99
N LEU A 60 5.24 -6.72 15.22
CA LEU A 60 6.40 -6.95 14.35
C LEU A 60 6.02 -7.13 12.86
N PRO A 61 4.98 -7.90 12.48
CA PRO A 61 4.58 -8.02 11.08
C PRO A 61 4.18 -6.68 10.45
N GLN A 62 3.50 -5.80 11.19
CA GLN A 62 3.10 -4.47 10.71
C GLN A 62 4.33 -3.57 10.49
N ILE A 63 5.35 -3.64 11.35
CA ILE A 63 6.61 -2.92 11.15
C ILE A 63 7.38 -3.42 9.91
N ILE A 64 7.46 -4.75 9.74
CA ILE A 64 8.07 -5.35 8.54
C ILE A 64 7.30 -4.94 7.30
N GLU A 65 5.98 -4.85 7.37
CA GLU A 65 5.18 -4.36 6.25
C GLU A 65 5.40 -2.87 5.98
N LEU A 66 5.59 -2.05 7.01
CA LEU A 66 5.79 -0.62 6.86
C LEU A 66 7.15 -0.31 6.21
N TRP A 67 8.24 -0.89 6.72
CA TRP A 67 9.62 -0.54 6.34
C TRP A 67 10.42 -1.68 5.67
N GLY A 68 9.79 -2.83 5.42
CA GLY A 68 10.44 -4.01 4.83
C GLY A 68 11.34 -4.79 5.79
N THR A 69 11.61 -4.27 6.99
CA THR A 69 12.48 -4.91 8.00
C THR A 69 11.91 -4.76 9.41
N GLY A 70 12.30 -5.66 10.31
CA GLY A 70 11.86 -5.65 11.71
C GLY A 70 12.80 -4.92 12.67
N ASP A 71 13.88 -4.31 12.18
CA ASP A 71 14.95 -3.78 13.04
C ASP A 71 14.43 -2.69 13.97
N LYS A 72 13.55 -1.81 13.47
CA LYS A 72 12.90 -0.75 14.26
C LYS A 72 11.97 -1.29 15.34
N PHE A 73 11.35 -2.46 15.13
CA PHE A 73 10.54 -3.07 16.17
C PHE A 73 11.39 -3.39 17.40
N TYR A 74 12.54 -4.05 17.20
CA TYR A 74 13.43 -4.41 18.30
C TYR A 74 14.15 -3.21 18.94
N GLU A 75 14.38 -2.14 18.17
CA GLU A 75 14.97 -0.90 18.69
C GLU A 75 14.01 -0.17 19.63
N LEU A 76 12.72 -0.14 19.29
CA LEU A 76 11.69 0.61 20.02
C LEU A 76 11.04 -0.20 21.15
N ASN A 77 11.08 -1.53 21.09
CA ASN A 77 10.47 -2.41 22.09
C ASN A 77 11.35 -2.46 23.35
N THR A 78 11.03 -1.61 24.33
CA THR A 78 11.88 -1.36 25.49
C THR A 78 11.63 -2.33 26.65
N ASP A 79 10.43 -2.89 26.75
CA ASP A 79 10.07 -3.85 27.79
C ASP A 79 10.20 -5.31 27.33
N GLY A 80 10.38 -5.54 26.02
CA GLY A 80 10.72 -6.81 25.41
C GLY A 80 9.53 -7.74 25.22
N ASP A 81 8.32 -7.20 25.12
CA ASP A 81 7.12 -7.98 24.84
C ASP A 81 6.91 -8.22 23.32
N ASP A 82 5.72 -8.62 22.91
CA ASP A 82 5.41 -9.01 21.53
C ASP A 82 4.84 -7.87 20.67
N HIS A 83 4.75 -6.65 21.20
CA HIS A 83 4.20 -5.50 20.50
C HIS A 83 4.98 -4.21 20.80
N LEU A 84 4.54 -3.10 20.20
CA LEU A 84 4.97 -1.76 20.53
C LEU A 84 3.76 -0.97 20.98
N THR A 85 3.89 -0.27 22.11
CA THR A 85 2.93 0.76 22.48
C THR A 85 3.26 2.08 21.77
N PHE A 86 2.26 2.95 21.57
CA PHE A 86 2.52 4.29 21.01
C PHE A 86 3.55 5.05 21.83
N ARG A 87 3.53 4.86 23.15
CA ARG A 87 4.46 5.50 24.07
C ARG A 87 5.90 5.05 23.82
N GLU A 88 6.13 3.79 23.50
CA GLU A 88 7.49 3.31 23.18
C GLU A 88 8.01 3.94 21.90
N ILE A 89 7.17 3.98 20.87
CA ILE A 89 7.50 4.60 19.59
C ILE A 89 7.78 6.10 19.79
N GLU A 90 6.88 6.83 20.43
CA GLU A 90 7.02 8.28 20.68
C GLU A 90 8.22 8.65 21.57
N ASN A 91 8.69 7.73 22.43
CA ASN A 91 9.90 7.94 23.23
C ASN A 91 11.18 7.59 22.47
N GLY A 92 11.10 6.64 21.53
CA GLY A 92 12.25 6.13 20.78
C GLY A 92 12.49 6.85 19.45
N MET A 93 11.49 7.52 18.89
CA MET A 93 11.61 8.21 17.60
C MET A 93 10.73 9.46 17.49
N THR A 94 11.14 10.37 16.61
CA THR A 94 10.36 11.54 16.21
C THR A 94 9.65 11.30 14.88
N LEU A 95 8.74 12.20 14.49
CA LEU A 95 8.14 12.18 13.15
C LEU A 95 9.21 12.28 12.04
N GLN A 96 10.29 13.01 12.29
CA GLN A 96 11.39 13.11 11.33
C GLN A 96 12.11 11.77 11.18
N ASP A 97 12.43 11.09 12.29
CA ASP A 97 13.05 9.76 12.24
C ASP A 97 12.15 8.75 11.51
N PHE A 98 10.83 8.88 11.67
CA PHE A 98 9.82 8.06 10.99
C PHE A 98 9.82 8.30 9.49
N TYR A 99 9.79 9.57 9.08
CA TYR A 99 9.91 9.99 7.69
C TYR A 99 11.21 9.49 7.05
N GLU A 100 12.34 9.60 7.75
CA GLU A 100 13.67 9.19 7.26
C GLU A 100 13.77 7.67 7.05
N GLN A 101 12.87 6.85 7.61
CA GLN A 101 12.83 5.42 7.28
C GLN A 101 12.34 5.13 5.86
N PHE A 102 11.65 6.08 5.23
CA PHE A 102 11.16 5.95 3.86
C PHE A 102 12.13 6.55 2.83
N ASP A 103 13.06 7.42 3.24
CA ASP A 103 14.09 8.00 2.39
C ASP A 103 15.23 6.99 2.16
N PHE A 104 14.96 5.96 1.36
CA PHE A 104 15.89 4.85 1.13
C PHE A 104 17.17 5.30 0.42
N ASN A 105 17.05 6.29 -0.46
CA ASN A 105 18.18 6.81 -1.22
C ASN A 105 18.98 7.90 -0.47
N GLY A 106 18.41 8.48 0.59
CA GLY A 106 19.03 9.46 1.48
C GLY A 106 19.21 10.84 0.86
N ASP A 107 18.37 11.23 -0.11
CA ASP A 107 18.46 12.52 -0.79
C ASP A 107 17.70 13.65 -0.08
N GLY A 108 16.98 13.33 1.00
CA GLY A 108 16.24 14.27 1.84
C GLY A 108 14.81 14.53 1.37
N SER A 109 14.38 13.88 0.29
CA SER A 109 13.01 13.88 -0.22
C SER A 109 12.54 12.44 -0.43
N LEU A 110 11.23 12.24 -0.40
CA LEU A 110 10.64 10.97 -0.83
C LEU A 110 10.16 11.13 -2.26
N ASP A 111 10.69 10.32 -3.17
CA ASP A 111 10.11 10.17 -4.50
C ASP A 111 8.76 9.42 -4.45
N VAL A 112 8.15 9.18 -5.61
CA VAL A 112 6.84 8.50 -5.70
C VAL A 112 6.86 7.10 -5.05
N ALA A 113 7.96 6.37 -5.18
CA ALA A 113 8.10 5.02 -4.63
C ALA A 113 8.33 5.05 -3.11
N GLU A 114 9.11 6.02 -2.62
CA GLU A 114 9.42 6.23 -1.21
C GLU A 114 8.24 6.83 -0.43
N ALA A 115 7.53 7.79 -1.03
CA ALA A 115 6.42 8.52 -0.42
C ALA A 115 5.14 7.70 -0.24
N TYR A 116 5.11 6.50 -0.81
CA TYR A 116 3.95 5.64 -0.91
C TYR A 116 3.23 5.41 0.44
N GLN A 117 3.95 4.93 1.47
CA GLN A 117 3.33 4.69 2.78
C GLN A 117 2.91 6.00 3.47
N MET A 118 3.66 7.08 3.22
CA MET A 118 3.38 8.40 3.81
C MET A 118 2.11 9.03 3.25
N ASN A 119 1.85 8.89 1.95
CA ASN A 119 0.61 9.35 1.33
C ASN A 119 -0.59 8.56 1.87
N TYR A 120 -0.47 7.22 1.95
CA TYR A 120 -1.51 6.39 2.55
C TYR A 120 -1.87 6.82 3.98
N ILE A 121 -0.86 7.09 4.82
CA ILE A 121 -1.07 7.58 6.18
C ILE A 121 -1.75 8.95 6.17
N TYR A 122 -1.27 9.89 5.35
CA TYR A 122 -1.88 11.22 5.22
C TYR A 122 -3.37 11.12 4.89
N ASP A 123 -3.71 10.30 3.92
CA ASP A 123 -5.07 10.18 3.46
C ASP A 123 -5.95 9.44 4.48
N THR A 124 -5.42 8.44 5.18
CA THR A 124 -6.13 7.78 6.29
C THR A 124 -6.54 8.81 7.36
N ILE A 125 -5.70 9.83 7.59
CA ILE A 125 -5.98 10.91 8.55
C ILE A 125 -6.99 11.93 7.98
N TYR A 126 -6.85 12.32 6.70
CA TYR A 126 -7.51 13.52 6.14
C TYR A 126 -8.60 13.27 5.08
N SER A 127 -8.61 12.10 4.46
CA SER A 127 -9.61 11.60 3.50
C SER A 127 -10.16 10.24 3.96
N PRO A 128 -10.82 10.13 5.13
CA PRO A 128 -11.27 8.86 5.68
C PRO A 128 -12.47 8.22 4.93
N ALA A 129 -12.67 8.50 3.64
CA ALA A 129 -13.82 7.97 2.90
C ALA A 129 -13.61 7.97 1.38
N ALA A 130 -13.18 6.83 0.84
CA ALA A 130 -13.90 6.26 -0.29
C ALA A 130 -14.92 5.24 0.23
N ASP A 131 -16.06 5.11 -0.46
CA ASP A 131 -17.01 3.99 -0.28
C ASP A 131 -16.38 2.62 -0.67
N ASN A 132 -15.09 2.61 -1.03
CA ASN A 132 -14.30 1.45 -1.39
C ASN A 132 -13.23 1.19 -0.32
N PRO A 133 -13.40 0.16 0.53
CA PRO A 133 -12.45 -0.10 1.61
C PRO A 133 -11.03 -0.39 1.10
N LEU A 134 -10.86 -0.99 -0.09
CA LEU A 134 -9.52 -1.25 -0.63
C LEU A 134 -8.84 -0.05 -1.30
N ASP A 135 -9.54 1.07 -1.47
CA ASP A 135 -9.02 2.37 -1.93
C ASP A 135 -9.46 3.38 -0.88
N SER A 136 -9.03 3.15 0.37
CA SER A 136 -9.50 3.88 1.55
C SER A 136 -9.22 5.38 1.43
N ASN A 137 -8.16 5.75 0.71
CA ASN A 137 -7.79 7.14 0.45
C ASN A 137 -8.50 7.78 -0.75
N GLY A 138 -9.12 6.98 -1.63
CA GLY A 138 -9.85 7.48 -2.79
C GLY A 138 -8.95 8.08 -3.85
N ASP A 139 -7.66 7.71 -3.88
CA ASP A 139 -6.72 8.18 -4.88
C ASP A 139 -6.88 7.45 -6.24
N GLY A 140 -7.72 6.41 -6.26
CA GLY A 140 -8.04 5.61 -7.44
C GLY A 140 -6.98 4.55 -7.75
N LYS A 141 -6.08 4.29 -6.82
CA LYS A 141 -5.07 3.24 -6.84
C LYS A 141 -5.25 2.37 -5.60
N ILE A 142 -4.69 1.16 -5.62
CA ILE A 142 -4.65 0.31 -4.44
C ILE A 142 -3.22 0.15 -3.95
N SER A 143 -3.06 0.44 -2.69
CA SER A 143 -1.84 0.28 -1.93
C SER A 143 -1.78 -1.15 -1.33
N ARG A 144 -0.59 -1.78 -1.27
CA ARG A 144 -0.28 -2.95 -0.43
C ARG A 144 -0.84 -2.81 0.97
N LEU A 145 -0.66 -1.62 1.55
CA LEU A 145 -1.05 -1.36 2.92
C LEU A 145 -2.59 -1.32 2.99
N GLU A 146 -3.30 -0.81 1.98
CA GLU A 146 -4.76 -0.90 1.88
C GLU A 146 -5.26 -2.34 1.84
N ILE A 147 -4.67 -3.18 0.99
CA ILE A 147 -5.00 -4.61 0.92
C ILE A 147 -4.82 -5.27 2.28
N ALA A 148 -3.66 -5.10 2.91
CA ALA A 148 -3.36 -5.72 4.20
C ALA A 148 -4.21 -5.17 5.37
N SER A 149 -4.89 -4.04 5.20
CA SER A 149 -5.83 -3.52 6.22
C SER A 149 -7.08 -4.35 6.32
N HIS A 150 -7.52 -4.88 5.18
CA HIS A 150 -8.88 -5.39 5.02
C HIS A 150 -8.89 -6.91 4.90
N MET A 151 -7.81 -7.50 4.40
CA MET A 151 -7.69 -8.94 4.23
C MET A 151 -6.30 -9.44 4.57
N ASN A 152 -6.23 -10.72 4.95
CA ASN A 152 -4.99 -11.47 5.03
C ASN A 152 -4.87 -12.52 3.91
N TYR A 153 -3.69 -13.12 3.77
CA TYR A 153 -3.43 -14.07 2.69
C TYR A 153 -4.30 -15.33 2.78
N ASP A 154 -4.58 -15.85 3.98
CA ASP A 154 -5.42 -17.02 4.16
C ASP A 154 -6.89 -16.74 3.77
N GLU A 155 -7.40 -15.55 4.07
CA GLU A 155 -8.72 -15.11 3.62
C GLU A 155 -8.80 -15.03 2.09
N VAL A 156 -7.74 -14.56 1.43
CA VAL A 156 -7.66 -14.55 -0.04
C VAL A 156 -7.69 -15.96 -0.61
N LEU A 157 -6.88 -16.88 -0.08
CA LEU A 157 -6.88 -18.27 -0.56
C LEU A 157 -8.25 -18.94 -0.37
N THR A 158 -8.87 -18.72 0.80
CA THR A 158 -10.21 -19.25 1.10
C THR A 158 -11.27 -18.66 0.18
N ALA A 159 -11.15 -17.39 -0.19
CA ALA A 159 -12.09 -16.73 -1.11
C ALA A 159 -11.94 -17.18 -2.57
N LEU A 160 -10.74 -17.61 -2.96
CA LEU A 160 -10.47 -18.17 -4.28
C LEU A 160 -10.91 -19.64 -4.40
N ASP A 161 -10.86 -20.41 -3.31
CA ASP A 161 -11.30 -21.81 -3.23
C ASP A 161 -12.84 -21.90 -3.22
N VAL A 162 -13.46 -21.86 -4.41
CA VAL A 162 -14.91 -21.73 -4.55
C VAL A 162 -15.63 -23.01 -4.12
N ASP A 163 -15.02 -24.17 -4.35
CA ASP A 163 -15.61 -25.46 -3.99
C ASP A 163 -15.23 -25.96 -2.58
N GLY A 164 -14.27 -25.29 -1.92
CA GLY A 164 -13.86 -25.53 -0.55
C GLY A 164 -12.98 -26.77 -0.37
N ASN A 165 -12.28 -27.19 -1.42
CA ASN A 165 -11.46 -28.41 -1.43
C ASN A 165 -10.00 -28.18 -1.00
N GLN A 166 -9.58 -26.92 -0.79
CA GLN A 166 -8.21 -26.47 -0.46
C GLN A 166 -7.16 -26.70 -1.56
N GLU A 167 -7.60 -26.87 -2.80
CA GLU A 167 -6.81 -27.00 -4.02
C GLU A 167 -7.28 -25.94 -5.02
N LEU A 168 -6.43 -24.98 -5.33
CA LEU A 168 -6.76 -23.90 -6.24
C LEU A 168 -6.49 -24.30 -7.69
N THR A 169 -7.54 -24.29 -8.50
CA THR A 169 -7.44 -24.45 -9.95
C THR A 169 -6.86 -23.20 -10.61
N ALA A 170 -6.35 -23.35 -11.84
CA ALA A 170 -5.95 -22.20 -12.65
C ALA A 170 -7.13 -21.23 -12.88
N GLU A 171 -8.35 -21.74 -13.05
CA GLU A 171 -9.55 -20.92 -13.19
C GLU A 171 -9.86 -20.09 -11.93
N GLU A 172 -9.72 -20.66 -10.75
CA GLU A 172 -9.91 -19.96 -9.48
C GLU A 172 -8.82 -18.91 -9.27
N LEU A 173 -7.55 -19.27 -9.48
CA LEU A 173 -6.44 -18.33 -9.38
C LEU A 173 -6.53 -17.19 -10.40
N ASN A 174 -7.15 -17.41 -11.57
CA ASN A 174 -7.34 -16.37 -12.58
C ASN A 174 -8.18 -15.19 -12.09
N VAL A 175 -9.05 -15.41 -11.11
CA VAL A 175 -9.87 -14.34 -10.51
C VAL A 175 -8.99 -13.25 -9.90
N LEU A 176 -7.93 -13.63 -9.19
CA LEU A 176 -6.98 -12.68 -8.61
C LEU A 176 -5.80 -12.36 -9.55
N MET A 177 -5.21 -13.39 -10.13
CA MET A 177 -3.91 -13.28 -10.80
C MET A 177 -4.01 -12.80 -12.25
N GLY A 178 -5.15 -13.01 -12.91
CA GLY A 178 -5.35 -12.66 -14.31
C GLY A 178 -4.22 -13.18 -15.21
N ALA A 179 -3.47 -12.27 -15.83
CA ALA A 179 -2.36 -12.65 -16.71
C ALA A 179 -1.18 -13.33 -15.99
N ALA A 180 -1.07 -13.20 -14.66
CA ALA A 180 -0.01 -13.79 -13.86
C ALA A 180 -0.31 -15.24 -13.40
N THR A 181 -1.49 -15.79 -13.72
CA THR A 181 -1.91 -17.14 -13.27
C THR A 181 -0.91 -18.22 -13.66
N ASP A 182 -0.56 -18.31 -14.95
CA ASP A 182 0.33 -19.37 -15.44
C ASP A 182 1.69 -19.33 -14.72
N GLN A 183 2.25 -18.12 -14.54
CA GLN A 183 3.51 -17.96 -13.84
C GLN A 183 3.39 -18.26 -12.34
N PHE A 184 2.25 -17.94 -11.72
CA PHE A 184 2.01 -18.29 -10.32
C PHE A 184 1.92 -19.80 -10.13
N MET A 185 1.20 -20.50 -11.02
CA MET A 185 1.13 -21.97 -11.04
C MET A 185 2.53 -22.57 -11.19
N ASP A 186 3.29 -22.17 -12.21
CA ASP A 186 4.66 -22.66 -12.45
C ASP A 186 5.59 -22.45 -11.24
N ASP A 187 5.36 -21.39 -10.45
CA ASP A 187 6.17 -21.05 -9.28
C ASP A 187 5.70 -21.75 -8.00
N GLN A 188 4.45 -22.23 -7.91
CA GLN A 188 3.84 -22.73 -6.66
C GLN A 188 3.40 -24.19 -6.72
N ASP A 189 2.99 -24.72 -7.87
CA ASP A 189 2.67 -26.14 -8.10
C ASP A 189 3.98 -26.96 -8.02
N ASN A 190 4.35 -27.32 -6.80
CA ASN A 190 5.65 -27.94 -6.52
C ASN A 190 5.66 -29.43 -6.89
N ASN A 191 4.48 -30.02 -7.03
CA ASN A 191 4.30 -31.44 -7.26
C ASN A 191 3.91 -31.77 -8.73
N ASP A 192 3.70 -30.74 -9.56
CA ASP A 192 3.31 -30.77 -10.97
C ASP A 192 1.97 -31.51 -11.21
N ASP A 193 1.00 -31.40 -10.30
CA ASP A 193 -0.32 -32.03 -10.44
C ASP A 193 -1.36 -31.14 -11.16
N GLY A 194 -0.98 -29.89 -11.45
CA GLY A 194 -1.79 -28.92 -12.17
C GLY A 194 -2.74 -28.13 -11.28
N MET A 195 -2.63 -28.27 -9.95
CA MET A 195 -3.34 -27.47 -8.95
C MET A 195 -2.33 -26.82 -8.00
N VAL A 196 -2.78 -25.85 -7.21
CA VAL A 196 -1.99 -25.30 -6.10
C VAL A 196 -2.75 -25.51 -4.82
N ASP A 197 -2.29 -26.45 -3.98
CA ASP A 197 -2.88 -26.63 -2.66
C ASP A 197 -2.50 -25.48 -1.69
N PHE A 198 -3.16 -25.36 -0.54
CA PHE A 198 -2.87 -24.28 0.41
C PHE A 198 -1.45 -24.34 0.99
N GLN A 199 -0.85 -25.52 1.07
CA GLN A 199 0.54 -25.66 1.53
C GLN A 199 1.52 -25.14 0.47
N GLU A 200 1.27 -25.47 -0.79
CA GLU A 200 1.98 -24.96 -1.96
C GLU A 200 1.81 -23.46 -2.12
N ALA A 201 0.60 -22.94 -1.91
CA ALA A 201 0.31 -21.51 -1.93
C ALA A 201 1.09 -20.73 -0.85
N HIS A 202 1.55 -21.39 0.23
CA HIS A 202 2.41 -20.81 1.27
C HIS A 202 3.90 -21.10 1.07
N SER A 203 4.24 -21.91 0.08
CA SER A 203 5.63 -22.23 -0.23
C SER A 203 6.40 -20.97 -0.62
N HIS A 204 7.73 -21.05 -0.63
CA HIS A 204 8.60 -19.93 -0.99
C HIS A 204 8.40 -18.61 -0.19
N ARG A 205 7.72 -18.70 0.98
CA ARG A 205 7.32 -17.56 1.83
C ARG A 205 6.34 -16.62 1.13
N MET A 206 5.42 -17.17 0.36
CA MET A 206 4.36 -16.40 -0.27
C MET A 206 3.49 -15.70 0.77
N ASN A 207 3.05 -14.48 0.44
CA ASN A 207 2.16 -13.65 1.26
C ASN A 207 1.54 -12.56 0.37
N LEU A 208 0.59 -11.79 0.90
CA LEU A 208 -0.07 -10.70 0.17
C LEU A 208 0.91 -9.69 -0.44
N GLY A 209 1.99 -9.33 0.25
CA GLY A 209 2.99 -8.42 -0.30
C GLY A 209 3.69 -8.96 -1.55
N ARG A 210 3.88 -10.28 -1.65
CA ARG A 210 4.42 -10.92 -2.85
C ARG A 210 3.39 -11.07 -3.96
N ILE A 211 2.13 -11.29 -3.62
CA ILE A 211 1.03 -11.26 -4.60
C ILE A 211 0.91 -9.86 -5.19
N PHE A 212 0.89 -8.83 -4.34
CA PHE A 212 0.89 -7.43 -4.73
C PHE A 212 2.01 -7.14 -5.73
N HIS A 213 3.26 -7.43 -5.37
CA HIS A 213 4.42 -7.21 -6.24
C HIS A 213 4.36 -8.02 -7.54
N ARG A 214 3.65 -9.16 -7.58
CA ARG A 214 3.46 -9.93 -8.81
C ARG A 214 2.47 -9.26 -9.76
N LEU A 215 1.49 -8.54 -9.23
CA LEU A 215 0.42 -7.90 -9.97
C LEU A 215 0.74 -6.45 -10.34
N ASP A 216 1.67 -5.82 -9.62
CA ASP A 216 2.27 -4.52 -9.96
C ASP A 216 3.25 -4.70 -11.14
N PHE A 217 2.74 -4.61 -12.37
CA PHE A 217 3.53 -4.91 -13.57
C PHE A 217 4.48 -3.76 -13.94
N ASP A 218 4.12 -2.53 -13.57
CA ASP A 218 4.94 -1.36 -13.85
C ASP A 218 5.90 -0.98 -12.72
N ASN A 219 5.83 -1.68 -11.57
CA ASN A 219 6.60 -1.47 -10.36
C ASN A 219 6.41 -0.06 -9.79
N SER A 220 5.19 0.47 -9.88
CA SER A 220 4.82 1.76 -9.32
C SER A 220 4.62 1.72 -7.80
N ASN A 221 4.60 0.53 -7.20
CA ASN A 221 4.15 0.24 -5.84
C ASN A 221 2.65 0.49 -5.62
N TYR A 222 1.87 0.64 -6.69
CA TYR A 222 0.42 0.73 -6.65
C TYR A 222 -0.15 -0.32 -7.60
N LEU A 223 -1.33 -0.84 -7.30
CA LEU A 223 -2.13 -1.53 -8.31
C LEU A 223 -3.08 -0.52 -8.92
N GLU A 224 -2.95 -0.33 -10.22
CA GLU A 224 -3.78 0.58 -10.98
C GLU A 224 -3.99 0.10 -12.42
N ASN A 225 -4.89 0.77 -13.15
CA ASN A 225 -5.13 0.50 -14.57
C ASN A 225 -5.52 -0.97 -14.90
N GLY A 226 -6.16 -1.67 -13.96
CA GLY A 226 -6.65 -3.03 -14.11
C GLY A 226 -5.88 -4.08 -13.31
N GLU A 227 -4.71 -3.75 -12.77
CA GLU A 227 -3.92 -4.61 -11.88
C GLU A 227 -4.67 -4.92 -10.58
N GLU A 228 -5.47 -3.96 -10.12
CA GLU A 228 -6.25 -3.98 -8.89
C GLU A 228 -7.53 -4.80 -8.97
N SER A 229 -7.97 -5.12 -10.21
CA SER A 229 -9.31 -5.68 -10.47
C SER A 229 -9.57 -7.00 -9.73
N GLY A 230 -8.54 -7.85 -9.61
CA GLY A 230 -8.66 -9.13 -8.92
C GLY A 230 -8.89 -8.98 -7.41
N PHE A 231 -8.27 -7.98 -6.78
CA PHE A 231 -8.43 -7.72 -5.35
C PHE A 231 -9.84 -7.27 -5.00
N TYR A 232 -10.50 -6.47 -5.84
CA TYR A 232 -11.90 -6.11 -5.63
C TYR A 232 -12.83 -7.33 -5.64
N VAL A 233 -12.64 -8.26 -6.58
CA VAL A 233 -13.48 -9.46 -6.68
C VAL A 233 -13.27 -10.37 -5.48
N VAL A 234 -12.02 -10.56 -5.06
CA VAL A 234 -11.67 -11.37 -3.89
C VAL A 234 -12.24 -10.74 -2.61
N TRP A 235 -12.16 -9.43 -2.47
CA TRP A 235 -12.71 -8.73 -1.32
C TRP A 235 -14.23 -8.90 -1.18
N ASP A 236 -14.97 -8.76 -2.28
CA ASP A 236 -16.40 -9.00 -2.29
C ASP A 236 -16.73 -10.44 -1.86
N ALA A 237 -15.91 -11.42 -2.28
CA ALA A 237 -16.07 -12.81 -1.86
C ALA A 237 -15.79 -13.02 -0.35
N ILE A 238 -14.76 -12.36 0.20
CA ILE A 238 -14.43 -12.39 1.63
C ILE A 238 -15.60 -11.85 2.46
N LEU A 239 -16.15 -10.70 2.07
CA LEU A 239 -17.31 -10.10 2.75
C LEU A 239 -18.54 -11.01 2.70
N LEU A 240 -18.81 -11.64 1.55
CA LEU A 240 -19.92 -12.59 1.41
C LEU A 240 -19.76 -13.84 2.29
N ALA A 241 -18.53 -14.25 2.56
CA ALA A 241 -18.21 -15.36 3.46
C ALA A 241 -18.28 -14.96 4.96
N GLY A 242 -18.50 -13.67 5.27
CA GLY A 242 -18.51 -13.13 6.63
C GLY A 242 -17.11 -12.93 7.22
N GLY A 243 -16.07 -12.90 6.37
CA GLY A 243 -14.72 -12.45 6.70
C GLY A 243 -14.53 -10.97 6.33
N GLY A 244 -13.40 -10.37 6.73
CA GLY A 244 -13.14 -8.95 6.54
C GLY A 244 -13.97 -8.04 7.46
N THR A 245 -13.34 -7.08 8.12
CA THR A 245 -14.06 -6.01 8.83
C THR A 245 -14.44 -4.94 7.83
N ASN A 246 -15.72 -4.78 7.50
CA ASN A 246 -16.18 -3.59 6.79
C ASN A 246 -16.30 -2.43 7.80
N PRO A 247 -15.42 -1.41 7.78
CA PRO A 247 -15.53 -0.27 8.70
C PRO A 247 -16.79 0.58 8.47
N ASN A 248 -17.51 0.37 7.36
CA ASN A 248 -18.71 1.11 6.97
C ASN A 248 -20.03 0.36 7.22
N GLU A 249 -20.03 -0.80 7.87
CA GLU A 249 -21.28 -1.45 8.29
C GLU A 249 -21.91 -0.76 9.50
N ASN A 250 -22.85 0.14 9.23
CA ASN A 250 -23.98 0.47 10.12
C ASN A 250 -25.29 -0.04 9.52
#